data_AF-A0A3C0WFV9-F1
#
_entry.id   AF-A0A3C0WFV9-F1
#
_cell.length_a   1.000
_cell.length_b   1.000
_cell.length_c   1.000
_cell.angle_alpha   90.00
_cell.angle_beta   90.00
_cell.angle_gamma   90.00
#
_symmetry.space_group_name_H-M   'P 1'
#
loop_
_entity.id
_entity.type
_entity.pdbx_description
1 polymer ?
#
loop_
_entity_poly.entity_id
_entity_poly.type
_entity_poly.pdbx_seq_one_letter_code
_entity_poly.pdbx_strand_id
1 'polypeptide(L)'
;MRPKLDKATSYMESVETSITWKLLKSFSLVVIIAMCVIRFNGPIDHENALIGSLFKKSVDDATVVAMNDDQGQEHSDTRQVGEVTVKLDENGQAVAVITSSDEVASVDELQQLREQIAENKVVEAESPQDEEELKVPDNLGEPQLAGEGDPIGLAVEGAEPAEEPLPERVQVGEFLADEQITFLKPQDKNEWTRLVTASPLFSGDRIICVAGFNTEFLFNENIHVRIVSSGEVELVAPDSEGLPQLVVHSGKVVISNQGQQQQAIGLSLAGRAGLLELPETGSEMFIDTQRYFEPGLRINQKDVVSVVKMHGRKKGRWVDAVEGSESPAAPASGYGFYTLIGSQQPRYKIANRLPEWIGTNWMPHADKRVGETLGEVFAMQAGPVVEILHTQYKSHRLLEVRGTMPTVLLQIGDPTAMVAALGNSEFRSRWEGYVQSLSEVVLTGKEETSDLVRVLKSQYGDDAELIIRMLRGYTAIQLEGEDAIDLVENLEHSQMAVRAVAIYSLKRITGKTQLYFAEVDPARQSLKIRAWRDSLKAGEIKYKQLPSPEELLN
;
A
#
# COMPACT_ATOMS: atom_id res chain seq x y z
N MET A 1 53.71 57.63 -13.22
CA MET A 1 53.09 56.31 -12.93
C MET A 1 51.56 56.34 -13.14
N ARG A 2 51.09 56.68 -14.34
CA ARG A 2 49.67 56.58 -14.74
C ARG A 2 49.53 56.12 -16.20
N PRO A 3 49.74 54.82 -16.52
CA PRO A 3 49.19 54.30 -17.78
C PRO A 3 48.51 52.94 -17.66
N LYS A 4 48.37 52.37 -16.45
CA LYS A 4 47.76 51.04 -16.25
C LYS A 4 46.30 51.06 -15.78
N LEU A 5 45.78 52.20 -15.30
CA LEU A 5 44.40 52.28 -14.80
C LEU A 5 43.37 52.53 -15.93
N ASP A 6 43.73 53.30 -16.97
CA ASP A 6 42.79 53.62 -18.07
C ASP A 6 42.46 52.44 -18.99
N LYS A 7 43.34 51.42 -19.06
CA LYS A 7 43.05 50.20 -19.84
C LYS A 7 42.09 49.25 -19.14
N ALA A 8 42.04 49.26 -17.80
CA ALA A 8 41.16 48.35 -17.06
C ALA A 8 39.70 48.84 -17.08
N THR A 9 39.47 50.15 -16.96
CA THR A 9 38.14 50.76 -17.05
C THR A 9 37.54 50.67 -18.45
N SER A 10 38.36 50.91 -19.49
CA SER A 10 37.94 50.75 -20.90
C SER A 10 37.58 49.30 -21.27
N TYR A 11 38.27 48.31 -20.71
CA TYR A 11 37.93 46.89 -20.93
C TYR A 11 36.66 46.46 -20.18
N MET A 12 36.38 47.02 -19.00
CA MET A 12 35.13 46.69 -18.28
C MET A 12 33.89 47.31 -18.93
N GLU A 13 33.96 48.55 -19.44
CA GLU A 13 32.83 49.18 -20.19
C GLU A 13 32.56 48.48 -21.55
N SER A 14 33.61 47.98 -22.20
CA SER A 14 33.51 47.20 -23.44
C SER A 14 32.88 45.81 -23.23
N VAL A 15 33.10 45.19 -22.08
CA VAL A 15 32.52 43.87 -21.76
C VAL A 15 31.06 44.02 -21.31
N GLU A 16 30.70 45.11 -20.64
CA GLU A 16 29.32 45.35 -20.21
C GLU A 16 28.35 45.65 -21.37
N THR A 17 28.87 46.14 -22.49
CA THR A 17 28.10 46.44 -23.69
C THR A 17 28.04 45.28 -24.69
N SER A 18 28.82 44.21 -24.49
CA SER A 18 28.81 43.06 -25.38
C SER A 18 27.52 42.24 -25.20
N ILE A 19 26.90 41.90 -26.33
CA ILE A 19 25.68 41.06 -26.39
C ILE A 19 25.90 39.73 -25.66
N THR A 20 27.13 39.19 -25.71
CA THR A 20 27.52 37.96 -25.03
C THR A 20 27.46 38.06 -23.50
N TRP A 21 27.77 39.22 -22.92
CA TRP A 21 27.74 39.40 -21.47
C TRP A 21 26.33 39.66 -20.93
N LYS A 22 25.48 40.34 -21.72
CA LYS A 22 24.04 40.45 -21.44
C LYS A 22 23.35 39.10 -21.49
N LEU A 23 23.67 38.25 -22.48
CA LEU A 23 23.17 36.88 -22.56
C LEU A 23 23.64 36.02 -21.38
N LEU A 24 24.88 36.17 -20.92
CA LEU A 24 25.41 35.45 -19.76
C LEU A 24 24.72 35.86 -18.44
N LYS A 25 24.43 37.17 -18.26
CA LYS A 25 23.65 37.67 -17.12
C LYS A 25 22.21 37.17 -17.15
N SER A 26 21.55 37.22 -18.31
CA SER A 26 20.19 36.70 -18.48
C SER A 26 20.13 35.19 -18.22
N PHE A 27 21.12 34.44 -18.71
CA PHE A 27 21.22 33.00 -18.46
C PHE A 27 21.46 32.69 -16.98
N SER A 28 22.37 33.41 -16.31
CA SER A 28 22.58 33.25 -14.86
C SER A 28 21.33 33.59 -14.06
N LEU A 29 20.59 34.64 -14.43
CA LEU A 29 19.34 35.01 -13.78
C LEU A 29 18.27 33.91 -13.96
N VAL A 30 18.15 33.35 -15.16
CA VAL A 30 17.22 32.23 -15.45
C VAL A 30 17.61 30.98 -14.65
N VAL A 31 18.90 30.66 -14.54
CA VAL A 31 19.39 29.53 -13.74
C VAL A 31 19.13 29.76 -12.24
N ILE A 32 19.34 30.98 -11.73
CA ILE A 32 19.04 31.31 -10.33
C ILE A 32 17.54 31.23 -10.07
N ILE A 33 16.70 31.74 -10.97
CA ILE A 33 15.25 31.63 -10.86
C ILE A 33 14.83 30.15 -10.91
N ALA A 34 15.38 29.35 -11.82
CA ALA A 34 15.11 27.91 -11.91
C ALA A 34 15.55 27.17 -10.64
N MET A 35 16.72 27.48 -10.08
CA MET A 35 17.18 26.93 -8.81
C MET A 35 16.29 27.35 -7.63
N CYS A 36 15.83 28.60 -7.59
CA CYS A 36 14.87 29.06 -6.59
C CYS A 36 13.52 28.35 -6.76
N VAL A 37 13.02 28.18 -7.98
CA VAL A 37 11.78 27.44 -8.27
C VAL A 37 11.91 25.97 -7.86
N ILE A 38 13.01 25.30 -8.16
CA ILE A 38 13.25 23.90 -7.76
C ILE A 38 13.39 23.78 -6.23
N ARG A 39 14.05 24.75 -5.58
CA ARG A 39 14.25 24.76 -4.12
C ARG A 39 12.97 25.07 -3.34
N PHE A 40 12.05 25.85 -3.92
CA PHE A 40 10.78 26.21 -3.29
C PHE A 40 9.59 25.31 -3.68
N ASN A 41 9.59 24.71 -4.88
CA ASN A 41 8.47 23.91 -5.38
C ASN A 41 8.74 22.40 -5.52
N GLY A 42 9.97 21.90 -5.26
CA GLY A 42 10.31 20.50 -5.51
C GLY A 42 10.51 20.19 -7.01
N PRO A 43 10.70 18.91 -7.40
CA PRO A 43 11.00 18.54 -8.80
C PRO A 43 9.85 18.95 -9.74
N ILE A 44 10.22 19.42 -10.93
CA ILE A 44 9.38 20.12 -11.89
C ILE A 44 8.17 19.26 -12.29
N ASP A 45 6.97 19.76 -11.96
CA ASP A 45 5.69 19.19 -12.34
C ASP A 45 5.27 19.67 -13.74
N HIS A 46 5.10 18.74 -14.68
CA HIS A 46 4.77 19.05 -16.08
C HIS A 46 3.29 19.40 -16.28
N GLU A 47 2.45 19.33 -15.24
CA GLU A 47 1.01 19.63 -15.31
C GLU A 47 0.67 21.12 -15.14
N ASN A 48 1.67 21.99 -14.95
CA ASN A 48 1.44 23.42 -14.82
C ASN A 48 1.17 24.06 -16.20
N ALA A 49 -0.01 24.66 -16.37
CA ALA A 49 -0.49 25.23 -17.64
C ALA A 49 0.45 26.29 -18.27
N LEU A 50 1.22 27.01 -17.43
CA LEU A 50 2.20 27.99 -17.90
C LEU A 50 3.46 27.35 -18.49
N ILE A 51 3.85 26.16 -18.03
CA ILE A 51 5.10 25.47 -18.41
C ILE A 51 4.83 24.44 -19.52
N GLY A 52 3.68 23.78 -19.52
CA GLY A 52 3.30 22.79 -20.55
C GLY A 52 3.17 23.35 -21.96
N SER A 53 2.93 24.66 -22.10
CA SER A 53 2.88 25.34 -23.41
C SER A 53 4.24 25.45 -24.10
N LEU A 54 5.35 25.37 -23.36
CA LEU A 54 6.71 25.46 -23.90
C LEU A 54 7.23 24.14 -24.49
N PHE A 55 6.54 23.01 -24.23
CA PHE A 55 6.98 21.67 -24.63
C PHE A 55 6.04 20.96 -25.62
N LYS A 56 4.97 21.62 -26.09
CA LYS A 56 4.04 21.03 -27.05
C LYS A 56 4.60 21.15 -28.47
N LYS A 57 5.21 20.06 -28.95
CA LYS A 57 5.65 19.87 -30.33
C LYS A 57 4.41 19.80 -31.24
N SER A 58 4.38 20.62 -32.29
CA SER A 58 3.35 20.57 -33.33
C SER A 58 3.43 19.24 -34.08
N VAL A 59 2.30 18.54 -34.19
CA VAL A 59 2.10 17.48 -35.18
C VAL A 59 0.84 17.84 -35.94
N ASP A 60 1.03 18.39 -37.12
CA ASP A 60 0.03 18.45 -38.17
C ASP A 60 -0.09 17.08 -38.87
N ASP A 61 -1.20 16.92 -39.58
CA ASP A 61 -1.57 15.88 -40.55
C ASP A 61 -2.04 14.51 -40.05
N ALA A 62 -3.37 14.35 -40.02
CA ALA A 62 -4.04 13.21 -40.66
C ALA A 62 -5.49 13.58 -41.03
N THR A 63 -5.66 13.99 -42.29
CA THR A 63 -6.92 14.04 -43.02
C THR A 63 -7.51 12.64 -43.15
N VAL A 64 -8.74 12.40 -42.68
CA VAL A 64 -9.57 11.30 -43.18
C VAL A 64 -10.93 11.86 -43.59
N VAL A 65 -11.22 11.60 -44.86
CA VAL A 65 -12.34 12.04 -45.68
C VAL A 65 -13.62 11.36 -45.21
N ALA A 66 -14.67 12.16 -45.03
CA ALA A 66 -16.04 11.67 -44.90
C ALA A 66 -16.55 11.19 -46.26
N MET A 67 -16.94 9.92 -46.36
CA MET A 67 -17.83 9.43 -47.40
C MET A 67 -19.16 9.09 -46.74
N ASN A 68 -20.17 9.89 -47.07
CA ASN A 68 -21.57 9.53 -46.95
C ASN A 68 -21.85 8.38 -47.92
N ASP A 69 -22.57 7.35 -47.46
CA ASP A 69 -23.57 6.72 -48.30
C ASP A 69 -24.83 6.48 -47.46
N ASP A 70 -25.92 6.89 -48.09
CA ASP A 70 -27.30 6.96 -47.64
C ASP A 70 -27.98 5.59 -47.79
N GLN A 71 -29.05 5.37 -47.03
CA GLN A 71 -30.21 4.49 -47.21
C GLN A 71 -30.63 3.90 -45.85
N GLY A 72 -31.82 4.33 -45.42
CA GLY A 72 -32.25 4.34 -44.03
C GLY A 72 -33.07 3.15 -43.56
N GLN A 73 -33.43 3.25 -42.27
CA GLN A 73 -34.62 2.67 -41.70
C GLN A 73 -34.88 3.32 -40.33
N GLU A 74 -36.09 3.83 -40.14
CA GLU A 74 -36.63 4.27 -38.86
C GLU A 74 -36.54 3.13 -37.83
N HIS A 75 -36.11 3.42 -36.60
CA HIS A 75 -36.75 2.94 -35.36
C HIS A 75 -36.15 3.57 -34.09
N SER A 76 -36.98 3.50 -33.06
CA SER A 76 -37.09 4.28 -31.81
C SER A 76 -36.03 4.05 -30.73
N ASP A 77 -36.10 4.96 -29.75
CA ASP A 77 -35.37 5.11 -28.48
C ASP A 77 -35.11 3.87 -27.59
N THR A 78 -34.14 4.11 -26.68
CA THR A 78 -33.93 3.57 -25.30
C THR A 78 -33.17 2.25 -25.06
N ARG A 79 -32.08 2.38 -24.27
CA ARG A 79 -31.26 1.33 -23.63
C ARG A 79 -31.87 0.93 -22.26
N GLN A 80 -31.96 -0.38 -22.00
CA GLN A 80 -32.40 -0.98 -20.73
C GLN A 80 -31.26 -1.19 -19.72
N VAL A 81 -31.64 -1.09 -18.43
CA VAL A 81 -30.89 -1.40 -17.19
C VAL A 81 -31.73 -2.45 -16.43
N GLY A 82 -31.13 -3.49 -15.84
CA GLY A 82 -31.84 -4.53 -15.06
C GLY A 82 -31.64 -4.40 -13.55
N GLU A 83 -32.63 -4.83 -12.74
CA GLU A 83 -32.60 -4.80 -11.27
C GLU A 83 -32.83 -6.20 -10.62
N VAL A 84 -32.72 -6.27 -9.30
CA VAL A 84 -32.21 -7.36 -8.46
C VAL A 84 -33.28 -7.86 -7.47
N THR A 85 -33.41 -9.18 -7.20
CA THR A 85 -34.38 -9.72 -6.21
C THR A 85 -33.71 -10.36 -5.00
N VAL A 86 -34.20 -10.15 -3.78
CA VAL A 86 -33.51 -10.54 -2.53
C VAL A 86 -34.17 -11.74 -1.82
N LYS A 87 -33.41 -12.76 -1.42
CA LYS A 87 -33.80 -13.94 -0.62
C LYS A 87 -33.07 -13.96 0.72
N LEU A 88 -33.75 -14.34 1.80
CA LEU A 88 -33.17 -14.41 3.14
C LEU A 88 -32.35 -15.70 3.34
N ASP A 89 -31.21 -15.59 4.02
CA ASP A 89 -30.38 -16.71 4.46
C ASP A 89 -30.90 -17.34 5.77
N GLU A 90 -30.22 -18.39 6.22
CA GLU A 90 -30.57 -19.20 7.41
C GLU A 90 -30.51 -18.41 8.74
N ASN A 91 -29.98 -17.18 8.70
CA ASN A 91 -29.95 -16.23 9.82
C ASN A 91 -30.93 -15.06 9.65
N GLY A 92 -31.77 -15.08 8.62
CA GLY A 92 -32.78 -14.06 8.35
C GLY A 92 -32.24 -12.79 7.70
N GLN A 93 -31.12 -12.85 6.97
CA GLN A 93 -30.51 -11.71 6.30
C GLN A 93 -30.60 -11.81 4.77
N ALA A 94 -30.88 -10.70 4.09
CA ALA A 94 -31.40 -10.68 2.73
C ALA A 94 -30.29 -10.62 1.65
N VAL A 95 -30.28 -11.55 0.68
CA VAL A 95 -29.29 -11.78 -0.39
C VAL A 95 -29.90 -11.74 -1.80
N ALA A 96 -29.37 -10.89 -2.68
CA ALA A 96 -29.79 -10.65 -4.06
C ALA A 96 -29.49 -11.77 -5.08
N VAL A 97 -30.45 -12.14 -5.95
CA VAL A 97 -30.37 -13.05 -7.12
C VAL A 97 -31.12 -12.39 -8.30
N ILE A 98 -30.51 -12.36 -9.49
CA ILE A 98 -31.07 -11.76 -10.72
C ILE A 98 -31.66 -12.89 -11.58
N THR A 99 -32.96 -12.85 -11.90
CA THR A 99 -33.59 -13.74 -12.88
C THR A 99 -34.56 -12.96 -13.77
N SER A 100 -34.40 -13.08 -15.09
CA SER A 100 -35.16 -12.38 -16.12
C SER A 100 -36.60 -12.91 -16.28
N SER A 101 -37.60 -12.02 -16.27
CA SER A 101 -38.79 -12.10 -17.15
C SER A 101 -39.67 -10.87 -16.96
N ASP A 102 -40.21 -10.38 -18.08
CA ASP A 102 -41.00 -9.16 -18.26
C ASP A 102 -42.37 -9.16 -17.55
N GLU A 103 -42.61 -8.16 -16.70
CA GLU A 103 -43.91 -7.48 -16.46
C GLU A 103 -43.71 -6.36 -15.39
N VAL A 104 -44.07 -5.11 -15.68
CA VAL A 104 -43.84 -3.94 -14.80
C VAL A 104 -45.05 -3.73 -13.90
N ALA A 105 -44.88 -3.92 -12.58
CA ALA A 105 -45.84 -3.52 -11.56
C ALA A 105 -45.86 -1.99 -11.40
N SER A 106 -47.05 -1.43 -11.14
CA SER A 106 -47.27 0.01 -10.99
C SER A 106 -46.77 0.55 -9.63
N VAL A 107 -46.45 1.84 -9.57
CA VAL A 107 -45.96 2.51 -8.33
C VAL A 107 -46.94 2.37 -7.16
N ASP A 108 -48.24 2.30 -7.45
CA ASP A 108 -49.28 2.07 -6.44
C ASP A 108 -49.21 0.65 -5.83
N GLU A 109 -48.76 -0.36 -6.59
CA GLU A 109 -48.60 -1.73 -6.09
C GLU A 109 -47.37 -1.86 -5.17
N LEU A 110 -46.28 -1.15 -5.46
CA LEU A 110 -45.10 -1.10 -4.59
C LEU A 110 -45.37 -0.33 -3.28
N GLN A 111 -46.28 0.65 -3.32
CA GLN A 111 -46.68 1.41 -2.15
C GLN A 111 -47.62 0.61 -1.23
N GLN A 112 -48.57 -0.14 -1.81
CA GLN A 112 -49.40 -1.08 -1.06
C GLN A 112 -48.60 -2.24 -0.43
N LEU A 113 -47.56 -2.75 -1.11
CA LEU A 113 -46.70 -3.79 -0.56
C LEU A 113 -45.88 -3.29 0.64
N ARG A 114 -45.46 -2.02 0.61
CA ARG A 114 -44.77 -1.36 1.74
C ARG A 114 -45.68 -1.16 2.95
N GLU A 115 -46.94 -0.79 2.74
CA GLU A 115 -47.92 -0.63 3.83
C GLU A 115 -48.27 -1.98 4.46
N GLN A 116 -48.41 -3.06 3.68
CA GLN A 116 -48.66 -4.41 4.22
C GLN A 116 -47.49 -4.96 5.07
N ILE A 117 -46.25 -4.63 4.71
CA ILE A 117 -45.06 -5.04 5.49
C ILE A 117 -44.95 -4.22 6.80
N ALA A 118 -45.43 -2.98 6.80
CA ALA A 118 -45.47 -2.14 8.00
C ALA A 118 -46.58 -2.55 8.98
N GLU A 119 -47.75 -3.01 8.49
CA GLU A 119 -48.85 -3.48 9.34
C GLU A 119 -48.54 -4.81 10.06
N ASN A 120 -47.74 -5.69 9.47
CA ASN A 120 -47.44 -7.01 10.06
C ASN A 120 -46.33 -7.04 11.13
N LYS A 121 -45.88 -5.87 11.63
CA LYS A 121 -44.76 -5.77 12.60
C LYS A 121 -45.10 -5.12 13.94
N VAL A 122 -46.37 -5.14 14.34
CA VAL A 122 -46.78 -4.76 15.70
C VAL A 122 -47.25 -6.00 16.47
N VAL A 123 -46.30 -6.68 17.13
CA VAL A 123 -46.59 -7.43 18.35
C VAL A 123 -45.59 -6.92 19.39
N GLU A 124 -46.11 -6.13 20.33
CA GLU A 124 -45.40 -5.58 21.48
C GLU A 124 -44.85 -6.70 22.38
N ALA A 125 -43.62 -6.55 22.83
CA ALA A 125 -43.09 -7.27 23.99
C ALA A 125 -42.99 -6.29 25.16
N GLU A 126 -44.00 -6.32 26.03
CA GLU A 126 -43.96 -5.73 27.36
C GLU A 126 -42.98 -6.49 28.27
N SER A 127 -42.32 -5.76 29.17
CA SER A 127 -41.44 -6.29 30.22
C SER A 127 -42.24 -6.92 31.37
N PRO A 128 -41.63 -7.85 32.14
CA PRO A 128 -41.99 -7.97 33.55
C PRO A 128 -40.79 -7.88 34.49
N GLN A 129 -40.94 -7.04 35.51
CA GLN A 129 -40.27 -7.15 36.81
C GLN A 129 -41.03 -8.19 37.65
N ASP A 130 -40.33 -9.01 38.45
CA ASP A 130 -40.46 -9.07 39.91
C ASP A 130 -39.62 -10.19 40.56
N GLU A 131 -39.28 -9.92 41.82
CA GLU A 131 -38.34 -10.56 42.75
C GLU A 131 -38.84 -11.90 43.33
N GLU A 132 -37.95 -12.84 43.67
CA GLU A 132 -38.11 -13.66 44.89
C GLU A 132 -36.80 -14.33 45.37
N GLU A 133 -36.72 -14.50 46.69
CA GLU A 133 -35.58 -14.79 47.57
C GLU A 133 -34.93 -16.17 47.39
N LEU A 134 -33.63 -16.28 47.73
CA LEU A 134 -33.04 -17.55 48.20
C LEU A 134 -32.25 -17.36 49.51
N LYS A 135 -32.76 -18.00 50.56
CA LYS A 135 -32.21 -18.07 51.92
C LYS A 135 -31.00 -19.01 52.00
N VAL A 136 -30.01 -18.58 52.78
CA VAL A 136 -28.92 -19.40 53.33
C VAL A 136 -29.36 -20.00 54.67
N PRO A 137 -28.85 -21.18 55.05
CA PRO A 137 -28.39 -21.29 56.43
C PRO A 137 -27.03 -21.97 56.60
N ASP A 138 -26.27 -21.41 57.55
CA ASP A 138 -25.15 -21.98 58.29
C ASP A 138 -25.56 -23.26 59.04
N ASN A 139 -24.68 -24.28 59.18
CA ASN A 139 -23.75 -24.38 60.31
C ASN A 139 -23.09 -25.78 60.49
N LEU A 140 -21.89 -25.71 61.05
CA LEU A 140 -20.92 -26.66 61.61
C LEU A 140 -21.37 -28.04 62.17
N GLY A 141 -20.49 -29.04 61.98
CA GLY A 141 -20.37 -30.21 62.87
C GLY A 141 -19.55 -31.40 62.31
N GLU A 142 -18.24 -31.45 62.59
CA GLU A 142 -17.38 -32.66 62.52
C GLU A 142 -17.63 -33.61 63.72
N PRO A 143 -16.94 -34.76 63.89
CA PRO A 143 -16.68 -35.91 63.00
C PRO A 143 -16.93 -37.27 63.72
N GLN A 144 -17.07 -38.41 63.00
CA GLN A 144 -16.80 -39.74 63.59
C GLN A 144 -16.58 -40.88 62.56
N LEU A 145 -15.31 -41.27 62.44
CA LEU A 145 -14.67 -42.59 62.36
C LEU A 145 -15.36 -43.82 61.71
N ALA A 146 -14.57 -44.43 60.82
CA ALA A 146 -14.40 -45.87 60.51
C ALA A 146 -15.57 -46.59 59.79
N GLY A 147 -15.38 -47.34 58.72
CA GLY A 147 -14.20 -47.77 57.98
C GLY A 147 -14.61 -48.68 56.82
N GLU A 148 -13.64 -48.92 55.94
CA GLU A 148 -13.38 -50.21 55.26
C GLU A 148 -14.08 -50.45 53.89
N GLY A 149 -13.26 -50.50 52.82
CA GLY A 149 -13.64 -51.07 51.51
C GLY A 149 -13.15 -50.33 50.26
N ASP A 150 -11.86 -50.52 49.94
CA ASP A 150 -11.07 -50.40 48.68
C ASP A 150 -11.72 -50.15 47.28
N PRO A 151 -10.91 -49.76 46.26
CA PRO A 151 -11.07 -48.51 45.52
C PRO A 151 -11.77 -48.66 44.16
N ILE A 152 -12.59 -47.67 43.81
CA ILE A 152 -12.97 -47.41 42.42
C ILE A 152 -11.93 -46.43 41.87
N GLY A 153 -11.22 -46.87 40.82
CA GLY A 153 -10.19 -46.09 40.16
C GLY A 153 -10.68 -44.72 39.74
N LEU A 154 -10.00 -43.69 40.25
CA LEU A 154 -10.09 -42.33 39.74
C LEU A 154 -9.63 -42.34 38.28
N ALA A 155 -10.57 -42.09 37.38
CA ALA A 155 -10.28 -41.65 36.03
C ALA A 155 -9.48 -40.35 36.14
N VAL A 156 -8.24 -40.38 35.65
CA VAL A 156 -7.41 -39.20 35.47
C VAL A 156 -8.00 -38.43 34.30
N GLU A 157 -8.80 -37.43 34.60
CA GLU A 157 -9.28 -36.43 33.65
C GLU A 157 -8.33 -35.24 33.72
N GLY A 158 -7.57 -35.04 32.64
CA GLY A 158 -6.53 -34.02 32.54
C GLY A 158 -5.52 -34.33 31.46
N ALA A 159 -5.97 -34.74 30.27
CA ALA A 159 -5.12 -34.69 29.09
C ALA A 159 -5.08 -33.22 28.64
N GLU A 160 -3.95 -32.55 28.90
CA GLU A 160 -3.60 -31.32 28.16
C GLU A 160 -3.79 -31.61 26.66
N PRO A 161 -4.45 -30.71 25.90
CA PRO A 161 -4.46 -30.85 24.45
C PRO A 161 -3.01 -30.89 23.99
N ALA A 162 -2.61 -32.00 23.37
CA ALA A 162 -1.29 -32.14 22.78
C ALA A 162 -1.08 -30.96 21.83
N GLU A 163 -0.07 -30.12 22.10
CA GLU A 163 0.42 -29.15 21.12
C GLU A 163 0.67 -29.93 19.83
N GLU A 164 -0.08 -29.58 18.78
CA GLU A 164 0.22 -30.08 17.44
C GLU A 164 1.68 -29.74 17.16
N PRO A 165 2.52 -30.74 16.80
CA PRO A 165 3.93 -30.48 16.55
C PRO A 165 4.01 -29.43 15.44
N LEU A 166 4.66 -28.30 15.74
CA LEU A 166 4.97 -27.27 14.75
C LEU A 166 5.57 -27.96 13.52
N PRO A 167 5.13 -27.60 12.30
CA PRO A 167 5.59 -28.26 11.08
C PRO A 167 7.13 -28.24 11.02
N GLU A 168 7.72 -29.39 10.71
CA GLU A 168 9.17 -29.54 10.65
C GLU A 168 9.76 -28.56 9.62
N ARG A 169 10.69 -27.71 10.07
CA ARG A 169 11.29 -26.67 9.21
C ARG A 169 12.20 -27.33 8.19
N VAL A 170 11.86 -27.17 6.92
CA VAL A 170 12.66 -27.64 5.79
C VAL A 170 13.57 -26.51 5.35
N GLN A 171 14.88 -26.75 5.20
CA GLN A 171 15.76 -25.79 4.56
C GLN A 171 15.39 -25.69 3.08
N VAL A 172 15.04 -24.48 2.63
CA VAL A 172 14.56 -24.25 1.26
C VAL A 172 15.56 -23.47 0.42
N GLY A 173 16.49 -22.76 1.04
CA GLY A 173 17.42 -21.92 0.31
C GLY A 173 18.58 -21.37 1.12
N GLU A 174 19.29 -20.46 0.48
CA GLU A 174 20.46 -19.77 1.03
C GLU A 174 20.46 -18.30 0.60
N PHE A 175 20.78 -17.42 1.56
CA PHE A 175 20.88 -15.98 1.31
C PHE A 175 22.24 -15.60 0.70
N LEU A 176 22.25 -14.73 -0.30
CA LEU A 176 23.42 -14.50 -1.16
C LEU A 176 24.25 -13.23 -0.88
N ALA A 177 23.75 -12.24 -0.13
CA ALA A 177 24.33 -10.89 -0.17
C ALA A 177 24.58 -10.22 1.19
N ASP A 178 25.85 -10.03 1.57
CA ASP A 178 26.25 -9.36 2.83
C ASP A 178 26.02 -7.85 2.82
N GLU A 179 26.09 -7.21 1.64
CA GLU A 179 26.02 -5.76 1.50
C GLU A 179 24.58 -5.22 1.57
N GLN A 180 23.61 -6.11 1.74
CA GLN A 180 22.19 -5.78 1.76
C GLN A 180 21.63 -5.89 3.18
N ILE A 181 20.74 -4.98 3.55
CA ILE A 181 20.03 -5.06 4.84
C ILE A 181 18.67 -5.66 4.57
N THR A 182 18.62 -6.94 4.88
CA THR A 182 17.43 -7.76 4.82
C THR A 182 17.09 -8.19 6.22
N PHE A 183 15.82 -8.09 6.57
CA PHE A 183 15.31 -8.58 7.85
C PHE A 183 14.58 -9.90 7.65
N LEU A 184 14.89 -10.84 8.54
CA LEU A 184 14.27 -12.15 8.63
C LEU A 184 13.55 -12.24 9.96
N LYS A 185 12.29 -12.68 9.90
CA LYS A 185 11.54 -13.13 11.06
C LYS A 185 11.33 -14.64 10.91
N PRO A 186 12.10 -15.47 11.65
CA PRO A 186 11.89 -16.90 11.68
C PRO A 186 10.50 -17.26 12.19
N GLN A 187 9.90 -18.33 11.69
CA GLN A 187 8.56 -18.76 12.14
C GLN A 187 8.49 -19.00 13.66
N ASP A 188 9.58 -19.50 14.25
CA ASP A 188 9.70 -19.85 15.66
C ASP A 188 10.02 -18.65 16.57
N LYS A 189 10.32 -17.48 15.98
CA LYS A 189 10.75 -16.30 16.72
C LYS A 189 9.93 -15.09 16.33
N ASN A 190 9.40 -14.38 17.32
CA ASN A 190 8.69 -13.14 17.07
C ASN A 190 9.61 -11.92 16.86
N GLU A 191 10.92 -12.13 16.67
CA GLU A 191 11.93 -11.07 16.58
C GLU A 191 12.55 -10.99 15.18
N TRP A 192 12.76 -9.77 14.70
CA TRP A 192 13.48 -9.50 13.46
C TRP A 192 14.98 -9.58 13.66
N THR A 193 15.63 -10.35 12.80
CA THR A 193 17.08 -10.50 12.75
C THR A 193 17.61 -10.04 11.39
N ARG A 194 18.84 -9.53 11.34
CA ARG A 194 19.50 -9.22 10.07
C ARG A 194 20.03 -10.51 9.47
N LEU A 195 19.76 -10.73 8.17
CA LEU A 195 20.41 -11.80 7.41
C LEU A 195 21.87 -11.46 7.11
N VAL A 196 22.73 -12.47 7.18
CA VAL A 196 24.15 -12.42 6.78
C VAL A 196 24.38 -13.40 5.64
N THR A 197 25.37 -13.18 4.78
CA THR A 197 25.65 -14.08 3.64
C THR A 197 25.74 -15.53 4.08
N ALA A 198 25.28 -16.42 3.20
CA ALA A 198 25.27 -17.86 3.40
C ALA A 198 24.40 -18.33 4.59
N SER A 199 23.52 -17.46 5.09
CA SER A 199 22.51 -17.88 6.06
C SER A 199 21.55 -18.88 5.41
N PRO A 200 21.34 -20.06 6.02
CA PRO A 200 20.32 -20.99 5.56
C PRO A 200 18.93 -20.38 5.78
N LEU A 201 18.05 -20.58 4.81
CA LEU A 201 16.68 -20.12 4.83
C LEU A 201 15.73 -21.32 4.97
N PHE A 202 14.72 -21.20 5.82
CA PHE A 202 13.81 -22.29 6.15
C PHE A 202 12.36 -21.98 5.79
N SER A 203 11.56 -23.03 5.59
CA SER A 203 10.11 -22.90 5.46
C SER A 203 9.51 -22.19 6.69
N GLY A 204 8.53 -21.33 6.45
CA GLY A 204 7.88 -20.47 7.45
C GLY A 204 8.59 -19.13 7.70
N ASP A 205 9.80 -18.95 7.17
CA ASP A 205 10.52 -17.69 7.34
C ASP A 205 9.86 -16.56 6.54
N ARG A 206 9.73 -15.39 7.20
CA ARG A 206 9.28 -14.16 6.56
C ARG A 206 10.47 -13.26 6.31
N ILE A 207 10.63 -12.84 5.05
CA ILE A 207 11.73 -11.99 4.62
C ILE A 207 11.16 -10.63 4.21
N ILE A 208 11.71 -9.58 4.78
CA ILE A 208 11.42 -8.20 4.40
C ILE A 208 12.67 -7.55 3.82
N CYS A 209 12.55 -7.14 2.57
CA CYS A 209 13.44 -6.18 1.95
C CYS A 209 12.89 -4.79 2.23
N VAL A 210 13.69 -3.94 2.88
CA VAL A 210 13.27 -2.57 3.21
C VAL A 210 13.72 -1.60 2.15
N ALA A 211 12.98 -0.50 1.97
CA ALA A 211 13.21 0.46 0.91
C ALA A 211 14.69 0.89 0.82
N GLY A 212 15.26 0.78 -0.37
CA GLY A 212 16.66 1.12 -0.62
C GLY A 212 17.67 -0.02 -0.58
N PHE A 213 17.17 -1.25 -0.39
CA PHE A 213 17.96 -2.45 -0.48
C PHE A 213 17.44 -3.37 -1.58
N ASN A 214 18.28 -4.27 -2.05
CA ASN A 214 17.80 -5.46 -2.71
C ASN A 214 17.96 -6.61 -1.72
N THR A 215 17.29 -7.73 -1.95
CA THR A 215 17.47 -8.95 -1.15
C THR A 215 17.58 -10.10 -2.13
N GLU A 216 18.67 -10.87 -2.04
CA GLU A 216 18.96 -11.94 -2.99
C GLU A 216 19.15 -13.28 -2.29
N PHE A 217 18.50 -14.32 -2.82
CA PHE A 217 18.61 -15.69 -2.30
C PHE A 217 18.41 -16.73 -3.41
N LEU A 218 18.87 -17.94 -3.15
CA LEU A 218 18.70 -19.10 -4.05
C LEU A 218 17.76 -20.13 -3.43
N PHE A 219 16.87 -20.66 -4.26
CA PHE A 219 16.19 -21.94 -4.02
C PHE A 219 16.86 -23.04 -4.84
N ASN A 220 17.10 -24.20 -4.21
CA ASN A 220 17.62 -25.41 -4.85
C ASN A 220 18.81 -25.16 -5.81
N GLU A 221 19.69 -24.21 -5.48
CA GLU A 221 20.86 -23.73 -6.24
C GLU A 221 20.58 -23.13 -7.64
N ASN A 222 19.41 -23.32 -8.23
CA ASN A 222 19.12 -23.01 -9.63
C ASN A 222 18.09 -21.89 -9.84
N ILE A 223 17.34 -21.53 -8.80
CA ILE A 223 16.33 -20.47 -8.88
C ILE A 223 16.80 -19.30 -8.04
N HIS A 224 17.14 -18.20 -8.71
CA HIS A 224 17.55 -16.95 -8.05
C HIS A 224 16.36 -16.02 -7.89
N VAL A 225 16.14 -15.60 -6.65
CA VAL A 225 15.10 -14.65 -6.28
C VAL A 225 15.73 -13.37 -5.78
N ARG A 226 15.26 -12.25 -6.33
CA ARG A 226 15.68 -10.91 -5.94
C ARG A 226 14.46 -10.05 -5.61
N ILE A 227 14.37 -9.56 -4.39
CA ILE A 227 13.41 -8.53 -3.99
C ILE A 227 14.05 -7.17 -4.24
N VAL A 228 13.31 -6.23 -4.83
CA VAL A 228 13.83 -4.94 -5.32
C VAL A 228 13.27 -3.78 -4.53
N SER A 229 14.15 -3.00 -3.91
CA SER A 229 13.83 -1.86 -3.03
C SER A 229 12.97 -2.26 -1.84
N SER A 230 11.69 -2.59 -2.01
CA SER A 230 10.85 -3.04 -0.92
C SER A 230 9.99 -4.23 -1.33
N GLY A 231 9.81 -5.15 -0.39
CA GLY A 231 8.92 -6.29 -0.58
C GLY A 231 8.93 -7.22 0.62
N GLU A 232 7.85 -7.97 0.71
CA GLU A 232 7.60 -8.95 1.76
C GLU A 232 7.30 -10.27 1.07
N VAL A 233 8.08 -11.29 1.42
CA VAL A 233 7.89 -12.66 0.94
C VAL A 233 7.92 -13.62 2.11
N GLU A 234 7.28 -14.77 1.92
CA GLU A 234 7.27 -15.85 2.88
C GLU A 234 7.70 -17.14 2.18
N LEU A 235 8.63 -17.84 2.82
CA LEU A 235 9.19 -19.08 2.33
C LEU A 235 8.28 -20.23 2.73
N VAL A 236 7.93 -21.09 1.79
CA VAL A 236 7.02 -22.22 2.05
C VAL A 236 7.77 -23.52 1.81
N ALA A 237 7.41 -24.55 2.58
CA ALA A 237 7.95 -25.89 2.36
C ALA A 237 7.66 -26.34 0.91
N PRO A 238 8.56 -27.12 0.29
CA PRO A 238 8.29 -27.70 -1.01
C PRO A 238 7.00 -28.53 -0.98
N ASP A 239 6.30 -28.65 -2.11
CA ASP A 239 5.14 -29.54 -2.17
C ASP A 239 5.53 -31.02 -2.08
N SER A 240 4.53 -31.90 -2.18
CA SER A 240 4.71 -33.35 -2.19
C SER A 240 5.63 -33.86 -3.31
N GLU A 241 5.82 -33.08 -4.38
CA GLU A 241 6.71 -33.40 -5.50
C GLU A 241 8.12 -32.78 -5.34
N GLY A 242 8.35 -32.02 -4.27
CA GLY A 242 9.61 -31.32 -4.00
C GLY A 242 9.76 -30.00 -4.77
N LEU A 243 8.68 -29.48 -5.34
CA LEU A 243 8.69 -28.19 -6.04
C LEU A 243 8.84 -27.05 -5.02
N PRO A 244 9.81 -26.12 -5.20
CA PRO A 244 9.93 -24.94 -4.35
C PRO A 244 8.65 -24.11 -4.34
N GLN A 245 8.35 -23.48 -3.21
CA GLN A 245 7.19 -22.60 -3.06
C GLN A 245 7.56 -21.25 -2.44
N LEU A 246 6.94 -20.19 -2.94
CA LEU A 246 7.13 -18.82 -2.46
C LEU A 246 5.80 -18.07 -2.44
N VAL A 247 5.51 -17.40 -1.33
CA VAL A 247 4.40 -16.45 -1.21
C VAL A 247 4.93 -15.04 -1.37
N VAL A 248 4.38 -14.27 -2.31
CA VAL A 248 4.71 -12.85 -2.49
C VAL A 248 3.56 -12.03 -1.88
N HIS A 249 3.82 -11.43 -0.72
CA HIS A 249 2.83 -10.64 0.00
C HIS A 249 2.69 -9.24 -0.58
N SER A 250 3.82 -8.62 -0.95
CA SER A 250 3.87 -7.29 -1.55
C SER A 250 5.24 -6.96 -2.14
N GLY A 251 5.29 -5.95 -2.99
CA GLY A 251 6.54 -5.37 -3.51
C GLY A 251 6.98 -5.95 -4.84
N LYS A 252 8.25 -5.68 -5.18
CA LYS A 252 8.83 -6.02 -6.49
C LYS A 252 9.77 -7.21 -6.34
N VAL A 253 9.50 -8.29 -7.07
CA VAL A 253 10.28 -9.53 -7.03
C VAL A 253 10.70 -9.93 -8.43
N VAL A 254 11.94 -10.39 -8.57
CA VAL A 254 12.47 -10.97 -9.80
C VAL A 254 12.87 -12.39 -9.51
N ILE A 255 12.39 -13.32 -10.33
CA ILE A 255 12.72 -14.74 -10.23
C ILE A 255 13.38 -15.16 -11.54
N SER A 256 14.54 -15.80 -11.46
CA SER A 256 15.34 -16.16 -12.62
C SER A 256 15.89 -17.58 -12.53
N ASN A 257 15.99 -18.24 -13.68
CA ASN A 257 16.61 -19.55 -13.80
C ASN A 257 18.12 -19.39 -14.05
N GLN A 258 18.93 -19.85 -13.10
CA GLN A 258 20.40 -19.91 -13.16
C GLN A 258 20.90 -21.29 -13.58
N GLY A 259 20.03 -22.31 -13.58
CA GLY A 259 20.33 -23.67 -14.00
C GLY A 259 20.34 -23.85 -15.52
N GLN A 260 20.89 -24.99 -15.96
CA GLN A 260 20.94 -25.37 -17.39
C GLN A 260 19.65 -26.04 -17.88
N GLN A 261 18.84 -26.55 -16.96
CA GLN A 261 17.58 -27.25 -17.23
C GLN A 261 16.38 -26.35 -16.93
N GLN A 262 15.20 -26.76 -17.40
CA GLN A 262 13.94 -26.11 -17.02
C GLN A 262 13.77 -26.14 -15.50
N GLN A 263 13.40 -24.99 -14.94
CA GLN A 263 13.06 -24.83 -13.53
C GLN A 263 11.59 -24.44 -13.39
N ALA A 264 10.99 -24.76 -12.25
CA ALA A 264 9.66 -24.32 -11.89
C ALA A 264 9.59 -24.00 -10.39
N ILE A 265 8.70 -23.07 -10.04
CA ILE A 265 8.44 -22.69 -8.65
C ILE A 265 6.95 -22.40 -8.49
N GLY A 266 6.35 -22.94 -7.43
CA GLY A 266 4.99 -22.61 -7.02
C GLY A 266 4.96 -21.21 -6.43
N LEU A 267 4.10 -20.35 -6.95
CA LEU A 267 3.91 -18.97 -6.48
C LEU A 267 2.50 -18.78 -5.95
N SER A 268 2.41 -18.24 -4.74
CA SER A 268 1.18 -17.61 -4.26
C SER A 268 1.33 -16.11 -4.41
N LEU A 269 0.61 -15.55 -5.38
CA LEU A 269 0.57 -14.13 -5.66
C LEU A 269 -0.75 -13.58 -5.14
N ALA A 270 -0.70 -12.86 -4.03
CA ALA A 270 -1.89 -12.27 -3.43
C ALA A 270 -3.04 -13.26 -3.16
N GLY A 271 -2.72 -14.44 -2.63
CA GLY A 271 -3.69 -15.48 -2.34
C GLY A 271 -4.15 -16.29 -3.55
N ARG A 272 -3.59 -16.03 -4.74
CA ARG A 272 -3.80 -16.85 -5.93
C ARG A 272 -2.58 -17.71 -6.21
N ALA A 273 -2.76 -19.02 -6.20
CA ALA A 273 -1.72 -19.98 -6.53
C ALA A 273 -1.51 -20.09 -8.05
N GLY A 274 -0.27 -20.31 -8.46
CA GLY A 274 0.08 -20.66 -9.82
C GLY A 274 1.52 -21.16 -9.92
N LEU A 275 1.87 -21.72 -11.08
CA LEU A 275 3.17 -22.28 -11.37
C LEU A 275 3.96 -21.32 -12.25
N LEU A 276 5.12 -20.85 -11.77
CA LEU A 276 6.07 -20.14 -12.62
C LEU A 276 7.00 -21.14 -13.30
N GLU A 277 6.99 -21.17 -14.63
CA GLU A 277 7.88 -21.99 -15.44
C GLU A 277 8.98 -21.14 -16.07
N LEU A 278 10.22 -21.59 -15.91
CA LEU A 278 11.44 -20.93 -16.38
C LEU A 278 12.22 -21.92 -17.27
N PRO A 279 11.94 -21.95 -18.59
CA PRO A 279 12.35 -23.06 -19.45
C PRO A 279 13.84 -23.14 -19.77
N GLU A 280 14.55 -22.01 -19.73
CA GLU A 280 15.96 -21.94 -20.14
C GLU A 280 16.78 -21.03 -19.21
N THR A 281 18.11 -21.14 -19.27
CA THR A 281 19.00 -20.30 -18.48
C THR A 281 18.81 -18.81 -18.80
N GLY A 282 18.59 -18.02 -17.76
CA GLY A 282 18.27 -16.60 -17.84
C GLY A 282 16.82 -16.31 -18.30
N SER A 283 15.92 -17.30 -18.28
CA SER A 283 14.48 -17.04 -18.18
C SER A 283 14.21 -16.26 -16.90
N GLU A 284 13.39 -15.22 -17.00
CA GLU A 284 13.11 -14.30 -15.89
C GLU A 284 11.61 -14.00 -15.83
N MET A 285 11.12 -13.79 -14.61
CA MET A 285 9.82 -13.23 -14.32
C MET A 285 9.98 -12.03 -13.39
N PHE A 286 9.40 -10.90 -13.79
CA PHE A 286 9.38 -9.67 -13.01
C PHE A 286 7.97 -9.45 -12.47
N ILE A 287 7.82 -9.42 -11.14
CA ILE A 287 6.55 -9.39 -10.44
C ILE A 287 6.47 -8.10 -9.62
N ASP A 288 5.39 -7.35 -9.74
CA ASP A 288 5.08 -6.17 -8.93
C ASP A 288 3.70 -6.38 -8.31
N THR A 289 3.69 -6.63 -6.99
CA THR A 289 2.48 -6.91 -6.21
C THR A 289 2.15 -5.69 -5.36
N GLN A 290 1.02 -5.06 -5.67
CA GLN A 290 0.52 -3.87 -5.00
C GLN A 290 -0.86 -4.15 -4.40
N ARG A 291 -1.25 -3.34 -3.42
CA ARG A 291 -2.56 -3.43 -2.79
C ARG A 291 -3.32 -2.16 -3.08
N TYR A 292 -4.52 -2.32 -3.62
CA TYR A 292 -5.50 -1.27 -3.72
C TYR A 292 -6.44 -1.34 -2.52
N PHE A 293 -6.73 -0.18 -1.95
CA PHE A 293 -7.67 -0.03 -0.86
C PHE A 293 -8.73 0.98 -1.29
N GLU A 294 -9.99 0.60 -1.20
CA GLU A 294 -11.08 1.53 -1.44
C GLU A 294 -11.10 2.59 -0.32
N PRO A 295 -11.16 3.90 -0.66
CA PRO A 295 -11.22 4.93 0.36
C PRO A 295 -12.47 4.82 1.24
N GLY A 296 -12.31 5.04 2.55
CA GLY A 296 -13.43 5.07 3.50
C GLY A 296 -13.87 3.69 4.00
N LEU A 297 -13.13 2.63 3.68
CA LEU A 297 -13.35 1.28 4.21
C LEU A 297 -13.36 1.24 5.75
N ARG A 298 -14.20 0.36 6.31
CA ARG A 298 -14.18 0.06 7.74
C ARG A 298 -12.99 -0.85 8.07
N ILE A 299 -12.44 -0.68 9.27
CA ILE A 299 -11.43 -1.62 9.81
C ILE A 299 -12.06 -3.03 9.82
N ASN A 300 -11.29 -4.01 9.34
CA ASN A 300 -11.64 -5.44 9.27
C ASN A 300 -12.59 -5.88 8.12
N GLN A 301 -12.89 -5.03 7.13
CA GLN A 301 -13.50 -5.49 5.87
C GLN A 301 -12.42 -6.00 4.90
N LYS A 302 -12.58 -7.22 4.38
CA LYS A 302 -11.65 -7.88 3.44
C LYS A 302 -11.85 -7.37 2.00
N ASP A 303 -11.69 -6.07 1.80
CA ASP A 303 -11.84 -5.43 0.48
C ASP A 303 -10.48 -4.98 -0.09
N VAL A 304 -9.39 -5.55 0.41
CA VAL A 304 -8.05 -5.32 -0.15
C VAL A 304 -7.96 -6.02 -1.49
N VAL A 305 -7.97 -5.23 -2.56
CA VAL A 305 -7.82 -5.75 -3.92
C VAL A 305 -6.34 -5.75 -4.24
N SER A 306 -5.74 -6.94 -4.34
CA SER A 306 -4.36 -7.03 -4.80
C SER A 306 -4.28 -6.88 -6.30
N VAL A 307 -3.31 -6.08 -6.75
CA VAL A 307 -3.00 -5.85 -8.15
C VAL A 307 -1.61 -6.40 -8.41
N VAL A 308 -1.50 -7.38 -9.29
CA VAL A 308 -0.23 -8.03 -9.64
C VAL A 308 0.07 -7.76 -11.10
N LYS A 309 1.27 -7.22 -11.37
CA LYS A 309 1.83 -7.04 -12.72
C LYS A 309 2.99 -8.00 -12.88
N MET A 310 2.96 -8.84 -13.92
CA MET A 310 4.03 -9.77 -14.21
C MET A 310 4.57 -9.59 -15.63
N HIS A 311 5.89 -9.56 -15.79
CA HIS A 311 6.56 -9.52 -17.08
C HIS A 311 7.48 -10.74 -17.25
N GLY A 312 7.23 -11.54 -18.27
CA GLY A 312 8.08 -12.68 -18.64
C GLY A 312 9.14 -12.30 -19.68
N ARG A 313 10.38 -12.74 -19.47
CA ARG A 313 11.50 -12.62 -20.41
C ARG A 313 12.12 -13.99 -20.69
N LYS A 314 12.61 -14.19 -21.93
CA LYS A 314 13.10 -15.47 -22.45
C LYS A 314 12.17 -16.65 -22.12
N LYS A 315 10.90 -16.52 -22.53
CA LYS A 315 9.84 -17.52 -22.35
C LYS A 315 9.48 -17.88 -20.90
N GLY A 316 9.93 -17.13 -19.89
CA GLY A 316 9.39 -17.24 -18.53
C GLY A 316 7.88 -16.97 -18.54
N ARG A 317 7.08 -17.88 -17.97
CA ARG A 317 5.61 -17.77 -17.98
C ARG A 317 5.02 -18.23 -16.64
N TRP A 318 3.94 -17.57 -16.24
CA TRP A 318 3.15 -17.97 -15.08
C TRP A 318 1.89 -18.68 -15.56
N VAL A 319 1.60 -19.82 -14.95
CA VAL A 319 0.45 -20.67 -15.23
C VAL A 319 -0.47 -20.64 -14.02
N ASP A 320 -1.70 -20.20 -14.23
CA ASP A 320 -2.71 -20.10 -13.17
C ASP A 320 -3.14 -21.51 -12.71
N ALA A 321 -3.25 -21.74 -11.40
CA ALA A 321 -3.65 -23.04 -10.86
C ALA A 321 -5.16 -23.31 -10.99
N VAL A 322 -5.95 -22.31 -11.39
CA VAL A 322 -7.40 -22.45 -11.58
C VAL A 322 -7.71 -23.28 -12.83
N GLU A 323 -8.46 -24.36 -12.64
CA GLU A 323 -8.86 -25.27 -13.71
C GLU A 323 -9.66 -24.55 -14.81
N GLY A 324 -9.28 -24.76 -16.07
CA GLY A 324 -9.86 -24.08 -17.24
C GLY A 324 -9.30 -22.67 -17.54
N SER A 325 -8.34 -22.17 -16.74
CA SER A 325 -7.62 -20.94 -17.05
C SER A 325 -6.65 -21.18 -18.22
N GLU A 326 -6.91 -20.58 -19.38
CA GLU A 326 -5.98 -20.65 -20.51
C GLU A 326 -4.75 -19.78 -20.21
N SER A 327 -3.61 -20.42 -19.98
CA SER A 327 -2.34 -19.71 -19.91
C SER A 327 -1.78 -19.52 -21.33
N PRO A 328 -1.66 -18.27 -21.79
CA PRO A 328 -1.23 -17.99 -23.16
C PRO A 328 0.22 -18.44 -23.37
N ALA A 329 0.49 -18.91 -24.59
CA ALA A 329 1.83 -19.30 -25.00
C ALA A 329 2.81 -18.12 -24.86
N ALA A 330 4.04 -18.41 -24.49
CA ALA A 330 5.11 -17.43 -24.43
C ALA A 330 5.26 -16.73 -25.80
N PRO A 331 5.36 -15.40 -25.84
CA PRO A 331 5.38 -14.68 -27.09
C PRO A 331 6.69 -14.94 -27.83
N ALA A 332 6.64 -15.02 -29.16
CA ALA A 332 7.84 -15.20 -29.99
C ALA A 332 8.75 -13.95 -29.98
N SER A 333 8.18 -12.77 -29.75
CA SER A 333 8.88 -11.49 -29.59
C SER A 333 8.16 -10.60 -28.55
N GLY A 334 8.90 -9.70 -27.91
CA GLY A 334 8.40 -8.87 -26.82
C GLY A 334 8.42 -9.59 -25.46
N TYR A 335 7.69 -9.03 -24.50
CA TYR A 335 7.58 -9.55 -23.13
C TYR A 335 6.14 -9.98 -22.87
N GLY A 336 5.95 -11.16 -22.29
CA GLY A 336 4.62 -11.58 -21.83
C GLY A 336 4.23 -10.70 -20.66
N PHE A 337 3.06 -10.07 -20.70
CA PHE A 337 2.57 -9.19 -19.64
C PHE A 337 1.25 -9.71 -19.09
N TYR A 338 1.23 -10.02 -17.80
CA TYR A 338 0.05 -10.51 -17.09
C TYR A 338 -0.37 -9.50 -16.04
N THR A 339 -1.69 -9.29 -15.94
CA THR A 339 -2.28 -8.49 -14.87
C THR A 339 -3.33 -9.30 -14.13
N LEU A 340 -3.21 -9.33 -12.80
CA LEU A 340 -4.20 -9.88 -11.89
C LEU A 340 -4.80 -8.74 -11.07
N ILE A 341 -6.13 -8.69 -10.97
CA ILE A 341 -6.84 -7.78 -10.06
C ILE A 341 -7.77 -8.63 -9.19
N GLY A 342 -7.41 -8.81 -7.93
CA GLY A 342 -8.15 -9.65 -7.00
C GLY A 342 -8.41 -11.05 -7.56
N SER A 343 -9.69 -11.48 -7.55
CA SER A 343 -10.13 -12.77 -8.07
C SER A 343 -10.48 -12.78 -9.56
N GLN A 344 -10.33 -11.66 -10.28
CA GLN A 344 -10.63 -11.59 -11.71
C GLN A 344 -9.77 -12.56 -12.53
N GLN A 345 -10.23 -12.92 -13.74
CA GLN A 345 -9.41 -13.70 -14.65
C GLN A 345 -8.14 -12.94 -15.03
N PRO A 346 -6.97 -13.62 -15.09
CA PRO A 346 -5.73 -12.99 -15.53
C PRO A 346 -5.90 -12.41 -16.93
N ARG A 347 -5.52 -11.14 -17.11
CA ARG A 347 -5.47 -10.53 -18.45
C ARG A 347 -4.05 -10.67 -18.97
N TYR A 348 -3.91 -11.09 -20.23
CA TYR A 348 -2.62 -11.21 -20.89
C TYR A 348 -2.50 -10.26 -22.08
N LYS A 349 -1.33 -9.65 -22.21
CA LYS A 349 -0.94 -8.81 -23.35
C LYS A 349 0.53 -9.04 -23.67
N ILE A 350 0.94 -8.61 -24.86
CA ILE A 350 2.37 -8.52 -25.21
C ILE A 350 2.81 -7.08 -24.93
N ALA A 351 3.83 -6.92 -24.10
CA ALA A 351 4.46 -5.64 -23.82
C ALA A 351 5.72 -5.48 -24.68
N ASN A 352 5.93 -4.26 -25.18
CA ASN A 352 7.10 -3.93 -26.00
C ASN A 352 8.26 -3.37 -25.16
N ARG A 353 8.03 -3.07 -23.88
CA ARG A 353 9.03 -2.56 -22.94
C ARG A 353 8.86 -3.21 -21.59
N LEU A 354 9.98 -3.40 -20.90
CA LEU A 354 9.96 -3.75 -19.48
C LEU A 354 9.74 -2.47 -18.66
N PRO A 355 9.08 -2.56 -17.48
CA PRO A 355 9.06 -1.51 -16.48
C PRO A 355 10.43 -0.89 -16.20
N GLU A 356 10.46 0.40 -15.87
CA GLU A 356 11.71 1.14 -15.63
C GLU A 356 12.56 0.56 -14.49
N TRP A 357 11.92 -0.05 -13.49
CA TRP A 357 12.59 -0.65 -12.34
C TRP A 357 13.35 -1.96 -12.66
N ILE A 358 13.19 -2.52 -13.85
CA ILE A 358 13.75 -3.82 -14.26
C ILE A 358 15.21 -3.72 -14.77
N GLY A 359 15.79 -2.51 -14.81
CA GLY A 359 17.20 -2.30 -15.14
C GLY A 359 18.19 -2.80 -14.06
N THR A 360 19.42 -3.13 -14.48
CA THR A 360 20.49 -3.54 -13.56
C THR A 360 20.76 -2.43 -12.54
N ASN A 361 20.49 -2.73 -11.27
CA ASN A 361 20.76 -1.87 -10.11
C ASN A 361 19.93 -0.57 -10.03
N TRP A 362 18.67 -0.59 -10.47
CA TRP A 362 17.75 0.53 -10.25
C TRP A 362 17.56 0.75 -8.74
N MET A 363 18.12 1.86 -8.24
CA MET A 363 17.93 2.35 -6.89
C MET A 363 18.03 3.87 -6.92
N PRO A 364 17.08 4.63 -6.35
CA PRO A 364 17.26 6.06 -6.17
C PRO A 364 18.57 6.35 -5.42
N HIS A 365 19.34 7.37 -5.82
CA HIS A 365 20.63 7.68 -5.17
C HIS A 365 20.51 7.96 -3.66
N ALA A 366 19.39 8.53 -3.23
CA ALA A 366 19.10 8.77 -1.81
C ALA A 366 19.00 7.46 -1.04
N ASP A 367 18.33 6.48 -1.62
CA ASP A 367 18.09 5.17 -1.03
C ASP A 367 19.38 4.35 -0.93
N LYS A 368 20.22 4.38 -1.97
CA LYS A 368 21.56 3.75 -1.94
C LYS A 368 22.41 4.25 -0.77
N ARG A 369 22.40 5.58 -0.52
CA ARG A 369 23.16 6.20 0.57
C ARG A 369 22.66 5.77 1.95
N VAL A 370 21.34 5.67 2.12
CA VAL A 370 20.76 5.14 3.36
C VAL A 370 21.21 3.69 3.57
N GLY A 371 21.26 2.92 2.48
CA GLY A 371 21.70 1.54 2.52
C GLY A 371 23.14 1.35 2.97
N GLU A 372 24.06 2.07 2.35
CA GLU A 372 25.48 2.08 2.74
C GLU A 372 25.65 2.48 4.21
N THR A 373 24.94 3.52 4.66
CA THR A 373 25.04 4.02 6.03
C THR A 373 24.54 3.01 7.06
N LEU A 374 23.38 2.39 6.81
CA LEU A 374 22.88 1.37 7.72
C LEU A 374 23.76 0.11 7.72
N GLY A 375 24.35 -0.26 6.57
CA GLY A 375 25.27 -1.38 6.48
C GLY A 375 26.46 -1.22 7.43
N GLU A 376 27.03 0.00 7.49
CA GLU A 376 28.07 0.37 8.46
C GLU A 376 27.57 0.27 9.92
N VAL A 377 26.37 0.79 10.20
CA VAL A 377 25.77 0.75 11.54
C VAL A 377 25.64 -0.69 12.03
N PHE A 378 25.06 -1.58 11.23
CA PHE A 378 24.88 -2.98 11.62
C PHE A 378 26.18 -3.79 11.61
N ALA A 379 27.24 -3.32 10.93
CA ALA A 379 28.57 -3.92 11.05
C ALA A 379 29.26 -3.53 12.39
N MET A 380 28.95 -2.36 12.94
CA MET A 380 29.58 -1.82 14.15
C MET A 380 28.77 -2.07 15.44
N GLN A 381 27.46 -2.22 15.32
CA GLN A 381 26.55 -2.34 16.47
C GLN A 381 25.93 -3.74 16.50
N ALA A 382 26.14 -4.45 17.61
CA ALA A 382 25.41 -5.68 17.92
C ALA A 382 24.21 -5.34 18.81
N GLY A 383 23.07 -5.97 18.56
CA GLY A 383 21.86 -5.81 19.36
C GLY A 383 20.58 -6.04 18.56
N PRO A 384 19.41 -5.90 19.20
CA PRO A 384 18.12 -6.03 18.55
C PRO A 384 17.95 -5.02 17.40
N VAL A 385 17.47 -5.50 16.25
CA VAL A 385 17.31 -4.69 15.03
C VAL A 385 16.48 -3.43 15.30
N VAL A 386 15.35 -3.59 15.99
CA VAL A 386 14.42 -2.49 16.28
C VAL A 386 15.09 -1.38 17.10
N GLU A 387 15.89 -1.74 18.12
CA GLU A 387 16.59 -0.78 18.97
C GLU A 387 17.66 0.02 18.21
N ILE A 388 18.42 -0.66 17.34
CA ILE A 388 19.41 -0.02 16.47
C ILE A 388 18.74 1.01 15.57
N LEU A 389 17.63 0.64 14.91
CA LEU A 389 16.89 1.53 14.00
C LEU A 389 16.30 2.75 14.74
N HIS A 390 15.76 2.57 15.95
CA HIS A 390 15.33 3.68 16.80
C HIS A 390 16.47 4.62 17.18
N THR A 391 17.65 4.08 17.45
CA THR A 391 18.85 4.88 17.74
C THR A 391 19.22 5.75 16.54
N GLN A 392 19.16 5.17 15.33
CA GLN A 392 19.41 5.93 14.09
C GLN A 392 18.35 7.01 13.86
N TYR A 393 17.07 6.73 14.08
CA TYR A 393 15.99 7.71 13.98
C TYR A 393 16.21 8.93 14.89
N LYS A 394 16.58 8.67 16.15
CA LYS A 394 16.73 9.71 17.18
C LYS A 394 17.96 10.58 17.01
N SER A 395 19.08 10.00 16.57
CA SER A 395 20.40 10.64 16.75
C SER A 395 21.29 10.68 15.51
N HIS A 396 20.91 10.06 14.39
CA HIS A 396 21.80 10.01 13.24
C HIS A 396 22.03 11.41 12.64
N ARG A 397 23.27 11.74 12.29
CA ARG A 397 23.66 13.08 11.83
C ARG A 397 23.00 13.52 10.51
N LEU A 398 22.66 12.55 9.64
CA LEU A 398 22.03 12.80 8.34
C LEU A 398 20.51 12.71 8.46
N LEU A 399 19.82 13.78 8.06
CA LEU A 399 18.36 13.85 8.08
C LEU A 399 17.73 12.83 7.12
N GLU A 400 18.42 12.51 6.02
CA GLU A 400 17.95 11.50 5.07
C GLU A 400 17.84 10.12 5.71
N VAL A 401 18.85 9.73 6.50
CA VAL A 401 18.83 8.47 7.24
C VAL A 401 17.76 8.50 8.32
N ARG A 402 17.71 9.56 9.15
CA ARG A 402 16.66 9.72 10.17
C ARG A 402 15.26 9.64 9.56
N GLY A 403 15.06 10.25 8.39
CA GLY A 403 13.80 10.29 7.68
C GLY A 403 13.43 8.98 6.95
N THR A 404 14.33 8.01 6.83
CA THR A 404 13.96 6.70 6.26
C THR A 404 13.60 5.68 7.34
N MET A 405 14.16 5.82 8.56
CA MET A 405 13.89 4.88 9.65
C MET A 405 12.41 4.69 9.99
N PRO A 406 11.53 5.72 9.98
CA PRO A 406 10.11 5.53 10.20
C PRO A 406 9.46 4.52 9.25
N THR A 407 9.80 4.55 7.96
CA THR A 407 9.28 3.59 6.96
C THR A 407 9.82 2.19 7.21
N VAL A 408 11.11 2.06 7.52
CA VAL A 408 11.75 0.77 7.83
C VAL A 408 11.13 0.13 9.07
N LEU A 409 10.99 0.90 10.16
CA LEU A 409 10.37 0.45 11.40
C LEU A 409 8.92 0.03 11.19
N LEU A 410 8.15 0.81 10.41
CA LEU A 410 6.76 0.47 10.11
C LEU A 410 6.65 -0.85 9.32
N GLN A 411 7.56 -1.11 8.37
CA GLN A 411 7.58 -2.35 7.58
C GLN A 411 7.83 -3.59 8.45
N ILE A 412 8.61 -3.47 9.51
CA ILE A 412 8.86 -4.55 10.47
C ILE A 412 7.85 -4.57 11.64
N GLY A 413 6.78 -3.78 11.55
CA GLY A 413 5.67 -3.79 12.50
C GLY A 413 5.77 -2.80 13.67
N ASP A 414 6.72 -1.87 13.67
CA ASP A 414 6.85 -0.83 14.71
C ASP A 414 6.44 0.56 14.19
N PRO A 415 5.23 1.05 14.54
CA PRO A 415 4.73 2.34 14.07
C PRO A 415 5.27 3.55 14.86
N THR A 416 6.02 3.34 15.94
CA THR A 416 6.37 4.39 16.92
C THR A 416 7.07 5.59 16.28
N ALA A 417 8.11 5.33 15.48
CA ALA A 417 8.87 6.40 14.84
C ALA A 417 8.05 7.13 13.74
N MET A 418 7.16 6.40 13.05
CA MET A 418 6.28 6.96 12.03
C MET A 418 5.25 7.92 12.61
N VAL A 419 4.60 7.50 13.70
CA VAL A 419 3.61 8.32 14.41
C VAL A 419 4.25 9.59 14.98
N ALA A 420 5.45 9.48 15.56
CA ALA A 420 6.21 10.63 16.06
C ALA A 420 6.63 11.58 14.92
N ALA A 421 6.97 11.05 13.74
CA ALA A 421 7.42 11.84 12.61
C ALA A 421 6.32 12.74 11.99
N LEU A 422 5.04 12.39 12.12
CA LEU A 422 3.92 13.26 11.73
C LEU A 422 3.90 14.58 12.51
N GLY A 423 4.37 14.55 13.76
CA GLY A 423 4.49 15.70 14.65
C GLY A 423 5.85 16.40 14.58
N ASN A 424 6.69 16.11 13.58
CA ASN A 424 8.00 16.73 13.43
C ASN A 424 8.19 17.39 12.05
N SER A 425 8.35 18.73 12.06
CA SER A 425 8.49 19.54 10.85
C SER A 425 9.78 19.31 10.08
N GLU A 426 10.81 18.70 10.69
CA GLU A 426 12.03 18.26 9.99
C GLU A 426 11.71 17.26 8.87
N PHE A 427 10.63 16.48 9.02
CA PHE A 427 10.22 15.46 8.07
C PHE A 427 9.08 15.88 7.15
N ARG A 428 8.73 17.17 7.08
CA ARG A 428 7.59 17.67 6.28
C ARG A 428 7.60 17.24 4.81
N SER A 429 8.79 17.08 4.21
CA SER A 429 8.91 16.65 2.80
C SER A 429 8.57 15.17 2.58
N ARG A 430 8.42 14.40 3.67
CA ARG A 430 8.14 12.95 3.65
C ARG A 430 6.74 12.62 4.15
N TRP A 431 6.03 13.57 4.74
CA TRP A 431 4.70 13.34 5.31
C TRP A 431 3.71 12.73 4.32
N GLU A 432 3.77 13.08 3.04
CA GLU A 432 2.93 12.44 2.02
C GLU A 432 3.12 10.92 2.00
N GLY A 433 4.38 10.47 1.90
CA GLY A 433 4.72 9.05 1.91
C GLY A 433 4.40 8.39 3.25
N TYR A 434 4.60 9.09 4.37
CA TYR A 434 4.27 8.57 5.70
C TYR A 434 2.77 8.36 5.89
N VAL A 435 1.95 9.34 5.47
CA VAL A 435 0.49 9.24 5.51
C VAL A 435 0.03 8.08 4.64
N GLN A 436 0.62 7.91 3.45
CA GLN A 436 0.33 6.78 2.58
C GLN A 436 0.66 5.43 3.24
N SER A 437 1.86 5.26 3.81
CA SER A 437 2.24 4.02 4.49
C SER A 437 1.39 3.72 5.73
N LEU A 438 1.01 4.75 6.49
CA LEU A 438 0.10 4.58 7.64
C LEU A 438 -1.32 4.21 7.19
N SER A 439 -1.81 4.81 6.09
CA SER A 439 -3.09 4.42 5.48
C SER A 439 -3.08 2.92 5.12
N GLU A 440 -1.99 2.41 4.52
CA GLU A 440 -1.85 1.00 4.18
C GLU A 440 -1.92 0.08 5.42
N VAL A 441 -1.28 0.46 6.52
CA VAL A 441 -1.36 -0.30 7.78
C VAL A 441 -2.77 -0.27 8.38
N VAL A 442 -3.46 0.87 8.33
CA VAL A 442 -4.84 0.97 8.82
C VAL A 442 -5.80 0.13 7.98
N LEU A 443 -5.61 0.11 6.66
CA LEU A 443 -6.52 -0.53 5.72
C LEU A 443 -6.26 -2.03 5.54
N THR A 444 -5.08 -2.53 5.88
CA THR A 444 -4.78 -3.98 5.87
C THR A 444 -5.37 -4.73 7.06
N GLY A 445 -5.69 -4.05 8.17
CA GLY A 445 -6.37 -4.64 9.33
C GLY A 445 -5.61 -5.78 10.02
N LYS A 446 -4.28 -5.84 9.84
CA LYS A 446 -3.42 -6.86 10.46
C LYS A 446 -3.11 -6.53 11.93
N GLU A 447 -2.34 -7.39 12.60
CA GLU A 447 -1.89 -7.19 13.99
C GLU A 447 -1.23 -5.80 14.18
N GLU A 448 -0.49 -5.33 13.17
CA GLU A 448 0.17 -4.02 13.14
C GLU A 448 -0.82 -2.84 13.26
N THR A 449 -2.09 -3.03 12.88
CA THR A 449 -3.14 -2.01 13.07
C THR A 449 -3.42 -1.78 14.55
N SER A 450 -3.42 -2.82 15.38
CA SER A 450 -3.64 -2.70 16.84
C SER A 450 -2.51 -1.92 17.51
N ASP A 451 -1.28 -2.21 17.10
CA ASP A 451 -0.09 -1.51 17.57
C ASP A 451 -0.07 -0.05 17.14
N LEU A 452 -0.46 0.24 15.89
CA LEU A 452 -0.62 1.61 15.41
C LEU A 452 -1.66 2.39 16.23
N VAL A 453 -2.83 1.78 16.49
CA VAL A 453 -3.88 2.40 17.31
C VAL A 453 -3.37 2.68 18.72
N ARG A 454 -2.67 1.74 19.35
CA ARG A 454 -2.08 1.90 20.68
C ARG A 454 -1.09 3.07 20.71
N VAL A 455 -0.17 3.14 19.73
CA VAL A 455 0.83 4.20 19.65
C VAL A 455 0.19 5.56 19.38
N LEU A 456 -0.80 5.65 18.48
CA LEU A 456 -1.54 6.88 18.21
C LEU A 456 -2.26 7.39 19.47
N LYS A 457 -2.95 6.52 20.20
CA LYS A 457 -3.61 6.86 21.47
C LYS A 457 -2.61 7.34 22.51
N SER A 458 -1.47 6.67 22.63
CA SER A 458 -0.41 7.08 23.56
C SER A 458 0.20 8.44 23.22
N GLN A 459 0.33 8.78 21.94
CA GLN A 459 1.01 10.00 21.49
C GLN A 459 0.08 11.21 21.39
N TYR A 460 -1.17 10.99 20.95
CA TYR A 460 -2.11 12.06 20.58
C TYR A 460 -3.44 12.01 21.34
N GLY A 461 -3.64 11.05 22.26
CA GLY A 461 -4.85 10.98 23.08
C GLY A 461 -6.12 10.87 22.25
N ASP A 462 -7.08 11.77 22.50
CA ASP A 462 -8.39 11.79 21.84
C ASP A 462 -8.28 12.05 20.32
N ASP A 463 -7.22 12.72 19.86
CA ASP A 463 -6.99 13.00 18.43
C ASP A 463 -6.60 11.73 17.63
N ALA A 464 -6.30 10.62 18.31
CA ALA A 464 -5.94 9.37 17.66
C ALA A 464 -7.05 8.85 16.75
N GLU A 465 -8.31 8.92 17.19
CA GLU A 465 -9.46 8.45 16.41
C GLU A 465 -9.67 9.31 15.15
N LEU A 466 -9.47 10.61 15.28
CA LEU A 466 -9.51 11.57 14.19
C LEU A 466 -8.43 11.28 13.13
N ILE A 467 -7.19 11.00 13.57
CA ILE A 467 -6.10 10.61 12.67
C ILE A 467 -6.43 9.30 11.94
N ILE A 468 -6.90 8.28 12.67
CA ILE A 468 -7.29 6.99 12.07
C ILE A 468 -8.41 7.18 11.05
N ARG A 469 -9.42 8.01 11.36
CA ARG A 469 -10.53 8.33 10.45
C ARG A 469 -10.03 8.89 9.13
N MET A 470 -9.08 9.83 9.15
CA MET A 470 -8.50 10.41 7.94
C MET A 470 -7.61 9.43 7.18
N LEU A 471 -6.83 8.60 7.90
CA LEU A 471 -5.98 7.57 7.29
C LEU A 471 -6.80 6.52 6.52
N ARG A 472 -8.04 6.23 6.93
CA ARG A 472 -8.96 5.36 6.17
C ARG A 472 -9.40 5.96 4.82
N GLY A 473 -9.29 7.28 4.66
CA GLY A 473 -9.84 7.99 3.51
C GLY A 473 -11.35 8.16 3.58
N TYR A 474 -11.94 8.63 2.48
CA TYR A 474 -13.34 9.05 2.42
C TYR A 474 -13.99 8.51 1.15
N THR A 475 -15.18 7.91 1.23
CA THR A 475 -15.97 7.56 0.04
C THR A 475 -16.54 8.82 -0.62
N ALA A 476 -16.97 8.72 -1.88
CA ALA A 476 -17.65 9.84 -2.55
C ALA A 476 -18.91 10.30 -1.78
N ILE A 477 -19.69 9.36 -1.26
CA ILE A 477 -20.91 9.64 -0.49
C ILE A 477 -20.58 10.35 0.83
N GLN A 478 -19.52 9.93 1.52
CA GLN A 478 -19.07 10.61 2.74
C GLN A 478 -18.71 12.08 2.46
N LEU A 479 -18.04 12.35 1.34
CA LEU A 479 -17.65 13.71 0.95
C LEU A 479 -18.82 14.62 0.58
N GLU A 480 -20.03 14.08 0.35
CA GLU A 480 -21.26 14.87 0.18
C GLU A 480 -21.86 15.32 1.53
N GLY A 481 -21.43 14.71 2.64
CA GLY A 481 -21.90 14.99 4.00
C GLY A 481 -20.93 15.84 4.84
N GLU A 482 -21.04 15.70 6.16
CA GLU A 482 -20.25 16.47 7.13
C GLU A 482 -18.76 16.12 7.14
N ASP A 483 -18.38 14.93 6.66
CA ASP A 483 -16.99 14.47 6.62
C ASP A 483 -16.07 15.43 5.81
N ALA A 484 -16.58 16.06 4.75
CA ALA A 484 -15.82 17.05 3.98
C ALA A 484 -15.62 18.36 4.76
N ILE A 485 -16.58 18.73 5.62
CA ILE A 485 -16.50 19.88 6.51
C ILE A 485 -15.42 19.62 7.56
N ASP A 486 -15.54 18.51 8.28
CA ASP A 486 -14.60 18.10 9.32
C ASP A 486 -13.16 18.04 8.79
N LEU A 487 -12.97 17.47 7.60
CA LEU A 487 -11.66 17.37 6.97
C LEU A 487 -11.01 18.75 6.71
N VAL A 488 -11.80 19.74 6.30
CA VAL A 488 -11.32 21.12 6.08
C VAL A 488 -11.08 21.83 7.42
N GLU A 489 -11.94 21.63 8.42
CA GLU A 489 -11.78 22.20 9.76
C GLU A 489 -10.52 21.69 10.47
N ASN A 490 -10.13 20.42 10.21
CA ASN A 490 -8.89 19.84 10.73
C ASN A 490 -7.61 20.56 10.27
N LEU A 491 -7.67 21.45 9.27
CA LEU A 491 -6.55 22.33 8.90
C LEU A 491 -6.26 23.42 9.95
N GLU A 492 -7.20 23.69 10.86
CA GLU A 492 -7.02 24.62 11.99
C GLU A 492 -6.69 23.90 13.30
N HIS A 493 -6.60 22.57 13.28
CA HIS A 493 -6.38 21.77 14.49
C HIS A 493 -5.09 22.17 15.22
N SER A 494 -5.08 22.12 16.56
CA SER A 494 -3.91 22.52 17.37
C SER A 494 -2.70 21.59 17.14
N GLN A 495 -2.95 20.30 16.98
CA GLN A 495 -1.92 19.29 16.66
C GLN A 495 -1.45 19.36 15.20
N MET A 496 -0.14 19.46 15.01
CA MET A 496 0.48 19.44 13.68
C MET A 496 0.26 18.13 12.94
N ALA A 497 0.27 17.00 13.65
CA ALA A 497 0.04 15.68 13.05
C ALA A 497 -1.36 15.59 12.41
N VAL A 498 -2.40 16.09 13.08
CA VAL A 498 -3.76 16.15 12.55
C VAL A 498 -3.79 16.99 11.26
N ARG A 499 -3.20 18.20 11.29
CA ARG A 499 -3.11 19.07 10.11
C ARG A 499 -2.36 18.42 8.95
N ALA A 500 -1.28 17.68 9.24
CA ALA A 500 -0.49 16.97 8.24
C ALA A 500 -1.33 15.87 7.57
N VAL A 501 -2.01 15.01 8.34
CA VAL A 501 -2.86 13.97 7.77
C VAL A 501 -4.05 14.57 7.00
N ALA A 502 -4.64 15.66 7.48
CA ALA A 502 -5.73 16.37 6.81
C ALA A 502 -5.33 16.88 5.43
N ILE A 503 -4.20 17.60 5.32
CA ILE A 503 -3.79 18.17 4.03
C ILE A 503 -3.43 17.10 3.00
N TYR A 504 -2.81 15.99 3.41
CA TYR A 504 -2.51 14.90 2.47
C TYR A 504 -3.74 14.06 2.12
N SER A 505 -4.74 13.99 2.99
CA SER A 505 -6.06 13.45 2.65
C SER A 505 -6.77 14.33 1.61
N LEU A 506 -6.78 15.65 1.80
CA LEU A 506 -7.32 16.61 0.83
C LEU A 506 -6.57 16.57 -0.51
N LYS A 507 -5.24 16.41 -0.48
CA LYS A 507 -4.43 16.25 -1.68
C LYS A 507 -4.81 14.97 -2.43
N ARG A 508 -4.98 13.84 -1.73
CA ARG A 508 -5.42 12.58 -2.34
C ARG A 508 -6.80 12.69 -2.98
N ILE A 509 -7.73 13.41 -2.35
CA ILE A 509 -9.09 13.62 -2.87
C ILE A 509 -9.10 14.58 -4.07
N THR A 510 -8.48 15.75 -3.93
CA THR A 510 -8.65 16.87 -4.88
C THR A 510 -7.49 17.05 -5.85
N GLY A 511 -6.35 16.42 -5.59
CA GLY A 511 -5.07 16.66 -6.26
C GLY A 511 -4.41 17.99 -5.88
N LYS A 512 -4.90 18.71 -4.86
CA LYS A 512 -4.42 20.05 -4.50
C LYS A 512 -3.94 20.11 -3.05
N THR A 513 -2.91 20.90 -2.79
CA THR A 513 -2.51 21.30 -1.43
C THR A 513 -2.89 22.75 -1.10
N GLN A 514 -3.28 23.53 -2.12
CA GLN A 514 -3.50 24.98 -2.02
C GLN A 514 -2.35 25.74 -1.32
N LEU A 515 -1.11 25.23 -1.46
CA LEU A 515 0.09 25.78 -0.84
C LEU A 515 -0.01 25.89 0.70
N TYR A 516 -0.86 25.08 1.31
CA TYR A 516 -0.98 24.95 2.76
C TYR A 516 0.20 24.14 3.32
N PHE A 517 0.73 24.57 4.48
CA PHE A 517 1.88 23.95 5.14
C PHE A 517 1.55 23.57 6.58
N ALA A 518 1.38 22.29 6.91
CA ALA A 518 0.87 21.87 8.22
C ALA A 518 1.78 22.30 9.41
N GLU A 519 3.06 22.53 9.18
CA GLU A 519 4.03 23.01 10.17
C GLU A 519 3.88 24.50 10.54
N VAL A 520 3.17 25.28 9.72
CA VAL A 520 2.97 26.70 9.99
C VAL A 520 1.69 26.87 10.80
N ASP A 521 1.77 27.71 11.83
CA ASP A 521 0.63 28.10 12.68
C ASP A 521 -0.62 28.44 11.82
N PRO A 522 -1.79 27.81 12.11
CA PRO A 522 -3.02 28.06 11.37
C PRO A 522 -3.42 29.54 11.26
N ALA A 523 -3.17 30.35 12.29
CA ALA A 523 -3.49 31.77 12.28
C ALA A 523 -2.74 32.53 11.18
N ARG A 524 -1.54 32.06 10.80
CA ARG A 524 -0.73 32.63 9.71
C ARG A 524 -1.13 32.08 8.33
N GLN A 525 -2.06 31.13 8.27
CA GLN A 525 -2.52 30.49 7.05
C GLN A 525 -4.01 30.69 6.78
N SER A 526 -4.64 31.66 7.45
CA SER A 526 -6.07 31.99 7.32
C SER A 526 -6.55 32.16 5.88
N LEU A 527 -5.73 32.76 4.99
CA LEU A 527 -6.06 32.89 3.57
C LEU A 527 -6.15 31.54 2.84
N LYS A 528 -5.26 30.60 3.16
CA LYS A 528 -5.21 29.27 2.54
C LYS A 528 -6.32 28.37 3.06
N ILE A 529 -6.61 28.47 4.36
CA ILE A 529 -7.76 27.78 4.98
C ILE A 529 -9.06 28.34 4.41
N ARG A 530 -9.17 29.65 4.19
CA ARG A 530 -10.32 30.26 3.50
C ARG A 530 -10.49 29.71 2.10
N ALA A 531 -9.40 29.56 1.34
CA ALA A 531 -9.47 28.98 0.00
C ALA A 531 -9.97 27.51 0.02
N TRP A 532 -9.61 26.73 1.03
CA TRP A 532 -10.18 25.39 1.24
C TRP A 532 -11.67 25.43 1.57
N ARG A 533 -12.10 26.36 2.44
CA ARG A 533 -13.53 26.59 2.75
C ARG A 533 -14.33 27.04 1.53
N ASP A 534 -13.73 27.81 0.64
CA ASP A 534 -14.37 28.25 -0.60
C ASP A 534 -14.51 27.06 -1.58
N SER A 535 -13.50 26.19 -1.70
CA SER A 535 -13.61 24.92 -2.44
C SER A 535 -14.67 23.99 -1.85
N LEU A 536 -14.81 23.92 -0.52
CA LEU A 536 -15.89 23.19 0.16
C LEU A 536 -17.27 23.72 -0.23
N LYS A 537 -17.48 25.04 -0.15
CA LYS A 537 -18.75 25.68 -0.56
C LYS A 537 -19.07 25.47 -2.05
N ALA A 538 -18.04 25.36 -2.88
CA ALA A 538 -18.18 25.10 -4.31
C ALA A 538 -18.39 23.61 -4.65
N GLY A 539 -18.38 22.70 -3.67
CA GLY A 539 -18.50 21.26 -3.91
C GLY A 539 -17.30 20.66 -4.64
N GLU A 540 -16.11 21.22 -4.42
CA GLU A 540 -14.84 20.77 -5.05
C GLU A 540 -14.05 19.78 -4.20
N ILE A 541 -14.49 19.49 -2.96
CA ILE A 541 -13.89 18.46 -2.10
C ILE A 541 -14.43 17.10 -2.51
N LYS A 542 -14.07 16.69 -3.73
CA LYS A 542 -14.47 15.42 -4.35
C LYS A 542 -13.34 14.88 -5.20
N TYR A 543 -13.38 13.58 -5.44
CA TYR A 543 -12.44 12.93 -6.34
C TYR A 543 -12.57 13.49 -7.76
N LYS A 544 -11.43 13.89 -8.34
CA LYS A 544 -11.37 14.21 -9.79
C LYS A 544 -11.65 12.96 -10.63
N GLN A 545 -11.08 11.85 -10.20
CA GLN A 545 -11.28 10.52 -10.71
C GLN A 545 -11.43 9.60 -9.51
N LEU A 546 -12.48 8.79 -9.49
CA LEU A 546 -12.70 7.82 -8.43
C LEU A 546 -11.52 6.85 -8.39
N PRO A 547 -10.86 6.68 -7.23
CA PRO A 547 -9.81 5.70 -7.08
C PRO A 547 -10.29 4.33 -7.53
N SER A 548 -9.43 3.60 -8.24
CA SER A 548 -9.75 2.24 -8.67
C SER A 548 -8.49 1.36 -8.75
N PRO A 549 -8.62 0.03 -8.63
CA PRO A 549 -7.49 -0.88 -8.79
C PRO A 549 -6.81 -0.76 -10.16
N GLU A 550 -7.53 -0.34 -11.20
CA GLU A 550 -6.99 -0.19 -12.55
C GLU A 550 -5.95 0.93 -12.65
N GLU A 551 -5.98 1.91 -11.75
CA GLU A 551 -4.98 2.98 -11.72
C GLU A 551 -3.57 2.45 -11.39
N LEU A 552 -3.48 1.35 -10.64
CA LEU A 552 -2.21 0.69 -10.32
C LEU A 552 -1.61 -0.07 -11.51
N LEU A 553 -2.35 -0.21 -12.62
CA LEU A 553 -1.84 -0.82 -13.84
C LEU A 553 -1.02 0.14 -14.71
N ASN A 554 -1.24 1.45 -14.55
CA ASN A 554 -0.52 2.50 -15.27
C ASN A 554 0.84 2.78 -14.62
#